data_AF-A0A536KZQ7-F1
#
_entry.id   AF-A0A536KZQ7-F1
#
_cell.length_a   1.000
_cell.length_b   1.000
_cell.length_c   1.000
_cell.angle_alpha   90.00
_cell.angle_beta   90.00
_cell.angle_gamma   90.00
#
_symmetry.space_group_name_H-M   'P 1'
#
loop_
_entity.id
_entity.type
_entity.pdbx_description
1 polymer ?
#
loop_
_entity_poly.entity_id
_entity_poly.type
_entity_poly.pdbx_seq_one_letter_code
_entity_poly.pdbx_strand_id
1 'polypeptide(L)'
;MLSVALSAVNLVPELRSTNVDIYYVVVAGLIYLIWLASLVLAWRGSRGGILLAGLIAFVEFGVIAAGHFTTSPFDIHVYSLREGLWVAALLMAILPVCALTAMAAIVSWSHPTGRIRNPRMIPLLVVSVIGAILVLLNATDSLRRVDFGTANPEDGTFAAVASVILWLVGAFWIARVRRVGSILIALGTFIVWYSFITLHVVSGTSISAIASNSGPVWAGIALAMAALAAASFIAALALVVEPLVRRQSDTRLPSGP
;
A
#
# COMPACT_ATOMS: atom_id res chain seq x y z
N MET A 1 -6.58 -13.15 -0.23
CA MET A 1 -7.95 -13.19 0.34
C MET A 1 -8.52 -11.79 0.44
N LEU A 2 -7.85 -10.87 1.15
CA LEU A 2 -8.27 -9.46 1.18
C LEU A 2 -8.34 -8.83 -0.23
N SER A 3 -7.39 -9.13 -1.12
CA SER A 3 -7.38 -8.66 -2.52
C SER A 3 -8.65 -9.09 -3.27
N VAL A 4 -8.96 -10.38 -3.24
CA VAL A 4 -10.19 -10.95 -3.82
C VAL A 4 -11.43 -10.29 -3.24
N ALA A 5 -11.50 -10.12 -1.91
CA ALA A 5 -12.66 -9.54 -1.27
C ALA A 5 -12.89 -8.08 -1.69
N LEU A 6 -11.83 -7.26 -1.72
CA LEU A 6 -11.91 -5.86 -2.13
C LEU A 6 -12.26 -5.74 -3.63
N SER A 7 -11.61 -6.51 -4.50
CA SER A 7 -11.94 -6.57 -5.93
C SER A 7 -13.39 -7.03 -6.17
N ALA A 8 -13.86 -8.04 -5.42
CA ALA A 8 -15.24 -8.51 -5.53
C ALA A 8 -16.27 -7.47 -5.08
N VAL A 9 -15.99 -6.70 -4.03
CA VAL A 9 -16.85 -5.59 -3.60
C VAL A 9 -16.87 -4.49 -4.66
N ASN A 10 -15.76 -4.27 -5.37
CA ASN A 10 -15.66 -3.25 -6.42
C ASN A 10 -16.58 -3.51 -7.62
N LEU A 11 -16.94 -4.77 -7.90
CA LEU A 11 -17.86 -5.12 -9.00
C LEU A 11 -19.22 -4.42 -8.90
N VAL A 12 -19.69 -4.13 -7.68
CA VAL A 12 -20.98 -3.48 -7.45
C VAL A 12 -20.97 -2.02 -7.94
N PRO A 13 -20.02 -1.16 -7.49
CA PRO A 13 -19.80 0.16 -8.08
C PRO A 13 -19.57 0.13 -9.60
N GLU A 14 -18.77 -0.82 -10.10
CA GLU A 14 -18.48 -0.91 -11.54
C GLU A 14 -19.76 -1.13 -12.35
N LEU A 15 -20.59 -2.10 -11.95
CA LEU A 15 -21.88 -2.36 -12.61
C LEU A 15 -22.82 -1.15 -12.58
N ARG A 16 -22.85 -0.42 -11.47
CA ARG A 16 -23.69 0.79 -11.32
C ARG A 16 -23.20 1.96 -12.17
N SER A 17 -21.90 2.01 -12.45
CA SER A 17 -21.29 3.11 -13.20
C SER A 17 -21.73 3.17 -14.67
N THR A 18 -22.42 2.14 -15.19
CA THR A 18 -22.80 1.93 -16.60
C THR A 18 -21.64 1.82 -17.59
N ASN A 19 -20.40 1.84 -17.10
CA ASN A 19 -19.21 1.71 -17.93
C ASN A 19 -18.89 0.25 -18.30
N VAL A 20 -19.49 -0.71 -17.58
CA VAL A 20 -19.33 -2.15 -17.84
C VAL A 20 -20.70 -2.82 -17.91
N ASP A 21 -20.80 -3.90 -18.69
CA ASP A 21 -22.02 -4.66 -18.87
C ASP A 21 -22.12 -5.86 -17.90
N ILE A 22 -23.28 -6.52 -17.90
CA ILE A 22 -23.50 -7.68 -17.02
C ILE A 22 -22.57 -8.85 -17.37
N TYR A 23 -22.17 -8.97 -18.64
CA TYR A 23 -21.24 -10.03 -19.09
C TYR A 23 -19.85 -9.82 -18.48
N TYR A 24 -19.36 -8.58 -18.45
CA TYR A 24 -18.12 -8.23 -17.76
C TYR A 24 -18.17 -8.65 -16.29
N VAL A 25 -19.27 -8.33 -15.58
CA VAL A 25 -19.42 -8.68 -14.15
C VAL A 25 -19.41 -10.19 -13.93
N VAL A 26 -20.08 -10.96 -14.80
CA VAL A 26 -20.08 -12.43 -14.73
C VAL A 26 -18.68 -12.99 -14.95
N VAL A 27 -17.96 -12.51 -15.97
CA VAL A 27 -16.60 -12.94 -16.27
C VAL A 27 -15.64 -12.59 -15.13
N ALA A 28 -15.70 -11.37 -14.61
CA ALA A 28 -14.90 -10.95 -13.46
C ALA A 28 -15.22 -11.78 -12.21
N GLY A 29 -16.49 -12.06 -11.95
CA GLY A 29 -16.92 -12.96 -10.87
C GLY A 29 -16.30 -14.36 -10.99
N LEU A 30 -16.26 -14.93 -12.19
CA LEU A 30 -15.58 -16.21 -12.44
C LEU A 30 -14.07 -16.13 -12.19
N ILE A 31 -13.41 -15.05 -12.64
CA ILE A 31 -11.98 -14.82 -12.39
C ILE A 31 -11.71 -14.74 -10.89
N TYR A 32 -12.56 -14.07 -10.11
CA TYR A 32 -12.39 -13.98 -8.66
C TYR A 32 -12.61 -15.32 -7.93
N LEU A 33 -13.51 -16.17 -8.44
CA LEU A 33 -13.65 -17.55 -7.94
C LEU A 33 -12.39 -18.38 -8.25
N ILE A 34 -11.83 -18.25 -9.46
CA ILE A 34 -10.57 -18.90 -9.84
C ILE A 34 -9.43 -18.38 -8.94
N TRP A 35 -9.39 -17.07 -8.67
CA TRP A 35 -8.39 -16.48 -7.80
C TRP A 35 -8.50 -17.00 -6.37
N LEU A 36 -9.72 -17.10 -5.84
CA LEU A 36 -9.99 -17.66 -4.52
C LEU A 36 -9.53 -19.13 -4.43
N ALA A 37 -9.90 -19.95 -5.41
CA ALA A 37 -9.46 -21.34 -5.50
C ALA A 37 -7.93 -21.45 -5.59
N SER A 38 -7.29 -20.57 -6.36
CA SER A 38 -5.83 -20.50 -6.49
C SER A 38 -5.16 -20.17 -5.17
N LEU A 39 -5.73 -19.25 -4.38
CA LEU A 39 -5.23 -18.92 -3.05
C LEU A 39 -5.40 -20.09 -2.06
N VAL A 40 -6.50 -20.84 -2.15
CA VAL A 40 -6.69 -22.06 -1.35
C VAL A 40 -5.64 -23.12 -1.73
N LEU A 41 -5.38 -23.30 -3.02
CA LEU A 41 -4.31 -24.19 -3.50
C LEU A 41 -2.93 -23.71 -3.05
N ALA A 42 -2.68 -22.41 -3.09
CA ALA A 42 -1.44 -21.79 -2.61
C ALA A 42 -1.24 -22.03 -1.11
N TRP A 43 -2.30 -21.91 -0.31
CA TRP A 43 -2.28 -22.22 1.13
C TRP A 43 -1.92 -23.68 1.41
N ARG A 44 -2.34 -24.59 0.52
CA ARG A 44 -1.96 -26.02 0.55
C ARG A 44 -0.54 -26.28 0.03
N GLY A 45 0.21 -25.25 -0.36
CA GLY A 45 1.58 -25.35 -0.85
C GLY A 45 1.69 -25.67 -2.35
N SER A 46 0.60 -25.58 -3.12
CA SER A 46 0.63 -25.81 -4.57
C SER A 46 1.32 -24.64 -5.29
N ARG A 47 2.41 -24.93 -6.01
CA ARG A 47 3.11 -23.93 -6.85
C ARG A 47 2.20 -23.37 -7.94
N GLY A 48 1.37 -24.21 -8.57
CA GLY A 48 0.41 -23.76 -9.57
C GLY A 48 -0.60 -22.76 -8.99
N GLY A 49 -1.08 -23.01 -7.78
CA GLY A 49 -1.95 -22.08 -7.05
C GLY A 49 -1.26 -20.76 -6.72
N ILE A 50 0.01 -20.80 -6.29
CA ILE A 50 0.82 -19.61 -6.01
C ILE A 50 1.01 -18.76 -7.27
N LEU A 51 1.40 -19.38 -8.38
CA LEU A 51 1.62 -18.68 -9.65
C LEU A 51 0.33 -18.04 -10.15
N LEU A 52 -0.77 -18.79 -10.18
CA LEU A 52 -2.04 -18.30 -10.69
C LEU A 52 -2.59 -17.17 -9.80
N ALA A 53 -2.51 -17.31 -8.47
CA ALA A 53 -2.91 -16.24 -7.55
C ALA A 53 -2.06 -14.97 -7.69
N GLY A 54 -0.75 -15.12 -7.90
CA GLY A 54 0.15 -14.00 -8.15
C GLY A 54 -0.09 -13.33 -9.50
N LEU A 55 -0.33 -14.12 -10.56
CA LEU A 55 -0.60 -13.62 -11.90
C LEU A 55 -1.90 -12.82 -11.95
N ILE A 56 -3.00 -13.35 -11.39
CA ILE A 56 -4.27 -12.62 -11.34
C ILE A 56 -4.10 -11.32 -10.55
N ALA A 57 -3.41 -11.35 -9.41
CA ALA A 57 -3.13 -10.15 -8.63
C ALA A 57 -2.32 -9.11 -9.40
N PHE A 58 -1.33 -9.54 -10.17
CA PHE A 58 -0.49 -8.67 -10.98
C PHE A 58 -1.28 -8.03 -12.15
N VAL A 59 -2.13 -8.82 -12.81
CA VAL A 59 -3.01 -8.31 -13.88
C VAL A 59 -3.99 -7.29 -13.31
N GLU A 60 -4.66 -7.59 -12.20
CA GLU A 60 -5.58 -6.67 -11.52
C GLU A 60 -4.87 -5.36 -11.15
N PHE A 61 -3.68 -5.46 -10.55
CA PHE A 61 -2.84 -4.30 -10.25
C PHE A 61 -2.54 -3.48 -11.52
N GLY A 62 -2.12 -4.14 -12.60
CA GLY A 62 -1.76 -3.50 -13.86
C GLY A 62 -2.95 -2.80 -14.53
N VAL A 63 -4.13 -3.43 -14.54
CA VAL A 63 -5.36 -2.85 -15.10
C VAL A 63 -5.76 -1.59 -14.33
N ILE A 64 -5.79 -1.64 -13.00
CA ILE A 64 -6.17 -0.50 -12.17
C ILE A 64 -5.12 0.62 -12.28
N ALA A 65 -3.83 0.28 -12.22
CA ALA A 65 -2.75 1.27 -12.32
C ALA A 65 -2.68 1.91 -13.71
N ALA A 66 -2.93 1.17 -14.80
CA ALA A 66 -3.00 1.73 -16.14
C ALA A 66 -4.22 2.65 -16.31
N GLY A 67 -5.34 2.31 -15.66
CA GLY A 67 -6.53 3.14 -15.62
C GLY A 67 -6.25 4.55 -15.11
N HIS A 68 -5.34 4.70 -14.15
CA HIS A 68 -4.94 6.00 -13.60
C HIS A 68 -4.26 6.95 -14.63
N PHE A 69 -3.49 6.41 -15.58
CA PHE A 69 -2.76 7.21 -16.57
C PHE A 69 -3.59 7.55 -17.82
N THR A 70 -4.86 7.18 -17.83
CA THR A 70 -5.78 7.44 -18.94
C THR A 70 -7.05 8.10 -18.40
N THR A 71 -7.77 8.82 -19.25
CA THR A 71 -9.11 9.32 -18.91
C THR A 71 -10.03 8.11 -18.81
N SER A 72 -10.08 7.54 -17.61
CA SER A 72 -10.68 6.24 -17.37
C SER A 72 -12.00 6.41 -16.64
N PRO A 73 -13.00 5.55 -16.89
CA PRO A 73 -14.20 5.50 -16.07
C PRO A 73 -13.92 5.32 -14.57
N PHE A 74 -12.71 4.90 -14.19
CA PHE A 74 -12.21 4.60 -12.84
C PHE A 74 -11.51 5.75 -12.09
N ASP A 75 -11.68 7.01 -12.51
CA ASP A 75 -11.19 8.18 -11.76
C ASP A 75 -11.73 8.13 -10.31
N ILE A 76 -10.81 8.07 -9.34
CA ILE A 76 -11.13 7.85 -7.93
C ILE A 76 -11.91 9.04 -7.38
N HIS A 77 -11.57 10.25 -7.83
CA HIS A 77 -12.29 11.46 -7.43
C HIS A 77 -13.73 11.44 -7.96
N VAL A 78 -13.93 11.13 -9.24
CA VAL A 78 -15.29 11.06 -9.83
C VAL A 78 -16.11 9.95 -9.17
N TYR A 79 -15.52 8.79 -8.89
CA TYR A 79 -16.20 7.71 -8.17
C TYR A 79 -16.54 8.10 -6.73
N SER A 80 -15.66 8.82 -6.04
CA SER A 80 -15.92 9.30 -4.68
C SER A 80 -17.15 10.21 -4.61
N LEU A 81 -17.40 11.01 -5.66
CA LEU A 81 -18.55 11.89 -5.75
C LEU A 81 -19.86 11.14 -6.04
N ARG A 82 -19.80 10.04 -6.80
CA ARG A 82 -20.98 9.25 -7.21
C ARG A 82 -21.40 8.20 -6.17
N GLU A 83 -20.45 7.40 -5.68
CA GLU A 83 -20.71 6.23 -4.81
C GLU A 83 -20.27 6.48 -3.35
N GLY A 84 -19.56 7.57 -3.10
CA GLY A 84 -19.12 8.01 -1.78
C GLY A 84 -17.67 7.67 -1.45
N LEU A 85 -17.18 8.29 -0.38
CA LEU A 85 -15.77 8.22 0.06
C LEU A 85 -15.31 6.83 0.46
N TRP A 86 -16.23 5.97 0.93
CA TRP A 86 -15.89 4.60 1.32
C TRP A 86 -15.49 3.76 0.10
N VAL A 87 -16.10 3.97 -1.07
CA VAL A 87 -15.72 3.29 -2.32
C VAL A 87 -14.34 3.73 -2.77
N ALA A 88 -14.05 5.04 -2.69
CA ALA A 88 -12.72 5.56 -2.99
C ALA A 88 -11.64 4.94 -2.10
N ALA A 89 -11.90 4.81 -0.79
CA ALA A 89 -10.99 4.15 0.15
C ALA A 89 -10.75 2.67 -0.21
N LEU A 90 -11.79 1.95 -0.66
CA LEU A 90 -11.66 0.57 -1.12
C LEU A 90 -10.82 0.48 -2.40
N LEU A 91 -11.09 1.32 -3.40
CA LEU A 91 -10.34 1.39 -4.65
C LEU A 91 -8.84 1.64 -4.40
N MET A 92 -8.54 2.62 -3.55
CA MET A 92 -7.17 2.90 -3.12
C MET A 92 -6.49 1.71 -2.43
N ALA A 93 -7.26 0.87 -1.71
CA ALA A 93 -6.75 -0.30 -1.01
C ALA A 93 -6.54 -1.53 -1.91
N ILE A 94 -7.21 -1.63 -3.06
CA ILE A 94 -7.06 -2.78 -3.97
C ILE A 94 -5.63 -2.87 -4.50
N LEU A 95 -5.06 -1.75 -4.97
CA LEU A 95 -3.71 -1.69 -5.54
C LEU A 95 -2.64 -2.22 -4.55
N PRO A 96 -2.54 -1.74 -3.28
CA PRO A 96 -1.62 -2.28 -2.29
C PRO A 96 -1.80 -3.77 -2.02
N VAL A 97 -3.03 -4.25 -1.89
CA VAL A 97 -3.27 -5.65 -1.55
C VAL A 97 -2.98 -6.57 -2.74
N CYS A 98 -3.21 -6.10 -3.97
CA CYS A 98 -2.80 -6.80 -5.18
C CYS A 98 -1.27 -6.87 -5.31
N ALA A 99 -0.57 -5.75 -5.12
CA ALA A 99 0.89 -5.70 -5.11
C ALA A 99 1.48 -6.64 -4.05
N LEU A 100 0.93 -6.63 -2.83
CA LEU A 100 1.34 -7.55 -1.77
C LEU A 100 1.07 -9.01 -2.12
N THR A 101 -0.05 -9.33 -2.76
CA THR A 101 -0.37 -10.69 -3.19
C THR A 101 0.63 -11.19 -4.25
N ALA A 102 0.96 -10.35 -5.23
CA ALA A 102 1.97 -10.66 -6.25
C ALA A 102 3.35 -10.86 -5.62
N MET A 103 3.77 -9.96 -4.71
CA MET A 103 5.05 -10.08 -4.00
C MET A 103 5.10 -11.31 -3.09
N ALA A 104 4.01 -11.62 -2.40
CA ALA A 104 3.90 -12.84 -1.61
C ALA A 104 4.05 -14.08 -2.50
N ALA A 105 3.42 -14.10 -3.68
CA ALA A 105 3.55 -15.21 -4.63
C ALA A 105 5.00 -15.40 -5.11
N ILE A 106 5.72 -14.31 -5.42
CA ILE A 106 7.14 -14.35 -5.80
C ILE A 106 8.00 -14.97 -4.69
N VAL A 107 7.75 -14.59 -3.43
CA VAL A 107 8.49 -15.14 -2.29
C VAL A 107 8.14 -16.61 -2.04
N SER A 108 6.85 -16.95 -2.09
CA SER A 108 6.35 -18.30 -1.83
C SER A 108 6.67 -19.28 -2.95
N TRP A 109 6.96 -18.83 -4.17
CA TRP A 109 7.27 -19.70 -5.30
C TRP A 109 8.43 -20.67 -5.02
N SER A 110 9.53 -20.16 -4.46
CA SER A 110 10.70 -20.97 -4.12
C SER A 110 10.46 -21.85 -2.88
N HIS A 111 9.64 -21.39 -1.95
CA HIS A 111 9.37 -22.09 -0.68
C HIS A 111 7.87 -22.05 -0.33
N PRO A 112 7.03 -22.88 -0.99
CA PRO A 112 5.57 -22.82 -0.87
C PRO A 112 5.04 -23.03 0.55
N THR A 113 5.74 -23.86 1.33
CA THR A 113 5.41 -24.22 2.72
C THR A 113 6.35 -23.58 3.74
N GLY A 114 7.28 -22.73 3.28
CA GLY A 114 8.25 -22.06 4.12
C GLY A 114 7.56 -21.11 5.10
N ARG A 115 7.75 -21.33 6.40
CA ARG A 115 7.29 -20.39 7.43
C ARG A 115 8.44 -19.49 7.87
N ILE A 116 8.28 -18.18 7.69
CA ILE A 116 9.15 -17.21 8.35
C ILE A 116 8.75 -17.17 9.83
N ARG A 117 9.47 -17.91 10.67
CA ARG A 117 9.28 -17.92 12.13
C ARG A 117 10.18 -16.88 12.82
N ASN A 118 10.26 -15.67 12.29
CA ASN A 118 10.97 -14.59 12.97
C ASN A 118 9.96 -13.67 13.68
N PRO A 119 9.61 -13.93 14.96
CA PRO A 119 8.63 -13.14 15.68
C PRO A 119 9.04 -11.67 15.82
N ARG A 120 10.35 -11.36 15.70
CA ARG A 120 10.87 -9.99 15.71
C ARG A 120 10.36 -9.13 14.55
N MET A 121 9.81 -9.74 13.50
CA MET A 121 9.28 -9.05 12.32
C MET A 121 7.79 -8.70 12.45
N ILE A 122 7.06 -9.35 13.37
CA ILE A 122 5.63 -9.13 13.56
C ILE A 122 5.34 -7.67 13.94
N PRO A 123 6.07 -7.03 14.90
CA PRO A 123 5.82 -5.63 15.24
C PRO A 123 6.01 -4.69 14.05
N LEU A 124 7.02 -4.93 13.21
CA LEU A 124 7.31 -4.11 12.04
C LEU A 124 6.22 -4.23 10.97
N LEU A 125 5.71 -5.45 10.75
CA LEU A 125 4.56 -5.69 9.88
C LEU A 125 3.30 -5.00 10.41
N VAL A 126 3.00 -5.14 11.70
CA VAL A 126 1.85 -4.48 12.34
C VAL A 126 1.93 -2.97 12.21
N VAL A 127 3.08 -2.37 12.53
CA VAL A 127 3.32 -0.93 12.39
C VAL A 127 3.14 -0.48 10.94
N SER A 128 3.63 -1.25 9.98
CA SER A 128 3.51 -0.92 8.56
C SER A 128 2.07 -1.01 8.07
N VAL A 129 1.30 -1.99 8.54
CA VAL A 129 -0.15 -2.10 8.24
C VAL A 129 -0.91 -0.93 8.85
N ILE A 130 -0.63 -0.56 10.10
CA ILE A 130 -1.24 0.62 10.74
C ILE A 130 -0.90 1.88 9.96
N GLY A 131 0.37 2.08 9.59
CA GLY A 131 0.81 3.21 8.78
C GLY A 131 0.09 3.27 7.44
N ALA A 132 -0.01 2.15 6.73
CA ALA A 132 -0.75 2.07 5.47
C ALA A 132 -2.23 2.47 5.64
N ILE A 133 -2.91 1.96 6.66
CA ILE A 133 -4.30 2.32 6.95
C ILE A 133 -4.42 3.83 7.20
N LEU A 134 -3.54 4.40 8.02
CA LEU A 134 -3.54 5.83 8.31
C LEU A 134 -3.31 6.68 7.06
N VAL A 135 -2.39 6.26 6.17
CA VAL A 135 -2.14 6.95 4.89
C VAL A 135 -3.37 6.91 3.98
N LEU A 136 -4.01 5.74 3.83
CA LEU A 136 -5.21 5.61 3.00
C LEU A 136 -6.39 6.43 3.56
N LEU A 137 -6.56 6.43 4.88
CA LEU A 137 -7.57 7.25 5.55
C LEU A 137 -7.29 8.75 5.32
N ASN A 138 -6.06 9.20 5.54
CA ASN A 138 -5.68 10.59 5.31
C ASN A 138 -5.89 10.99 3.83
N ALA A 139 -5.49 10.15 2.89
CA ALA A 139 -5.70 10.41 1.46
C ALA A 139 -7.19 10.49 1.10
N THR A 140 -8.04 9.66 1.72
CA THR A 140 -9.50 9.72 1.53
C THR A 140 -10.10 11.04 2.04
N ASP A 141 -9.63 11.53 3.18
CA ASP A 141 -10.04 12.83 3.72
C ASP A 141 -9.51 14.01 2.88
N SER A 142 -8.26 13.94 2.41
CA SER A 142 -7.72 14.90 1.44
C SER A 142 -8.49 14.90 0.13
N LEU A 143 -8.95 13.74 -0.36
CA LEU A 143 -9.79 13.62 -1.55
C LEU A 143 -11.14 14.32 -1.36
N ARG A 144 -11.77 14.16 -0.18
CA ARG A 144 -13.00 14.88 0.18
C ARG A 144 -12.81 16.39 0.15
N ARG A 145 -11.66 16.87 0.62
CA ARG A 145 -11.33 18.30 0.68
C ARG A 145 -10.72 18.86 -0.60
N VAL A 146 -10.35 18.01 -1.56
CA VAL A 146 -9.58 18.40 -2.76
C VAL A 146 -8.25 19.06 -2.35
N ASP A 147 -7.56 18.45 -1.40
CA ASP A 147 -6.45 19.04 -0.64
C ASP A 147 -5.14 18.28 -0.86
N PHE A 148 -4.57 18.47 -2.05
CA PHE A 148 -3.29 17.89 -2.48
C PHE A 148 -2.30 18.94 -3.00
N GLY A 149 -2.46 20.19 -2.57
CA GLY A 149 -1.58 21.30 -2.97
C GLY A 149 -1.82 21.67 -4.43
N THR A 150 -0.78 21.62 -5.26
CA THR A 150 -0.88 21.89 -6.71
C THR A 150 -1.23 20.65 -7.54
N ALA A 151 -1.20 19.46 -6.93
CA ALA A 151 -1.59 18.24 -7.61
C ALA A 151 -3.12 18.17 -7.72
N ASN A 152 -3.62 17.57 -8.81
CA ASN A 152 -5.02 17.21 -8.87
C ASN A 152 -5.31 16.06 -7.88
N PRO A 153 -6.58 15.80 -7.53
CA PRO A 153 -6.92 14.80 -6.53
C PRO A 153 -6.55 13.37 -6.90
N GLU A 154 -6.55 13.07 -8.20
CA GLU A 154 -6.23 11.75 -8.73
C GLU A 154 -4.74 11.45 -8.53
N ASP A 155 -3.86 12.35 -8.98
CA ASP A 155 -2.40 12.26 -8.83
C ASP A 155 -1.99 12.18 -7.35
N GLY A 156 -2.61 13.01 -6.49
CA GLY A 156 -2.35 13.03 -5.06
C GLY A 156 -2.74 11.72 -4.38
N THR A 157 -3.88 11.15 -4.79
CA THR A 157 -4.37 9.85 -4.29
C THR A 157 -3.46 8.71 -4.74
N PHE A 158 -3.05 8.70 -6.00
CA PHE A 158 -2.13 7.68 -6.52
C PHE A 158 -0.76 7.74 -5.88
N ALA A 159 -0.22 8.94 -5.63
CA ALA A 159 1.04 9.10 -4.89
C ALA A 159 0.95 8.51 -3.47
N ALA A 160 -0.18 8.70 -2.78
CA ALA A 160 -0.43 8.07 -1.47
C ALA A 160 -0.46 6.53 -1.58
N VAL A 161 -1.17 5.99 -2.58
CA VAL A 161 -1.25 4.54 -2.83
C VAL A 161 0.13 3.95 -3.16
N ALA A 162 0.90 4.60 -4.02
CA ALA A 162 2.27 4.18 -4.36
C ALA A 162 3.17 4.16 -3.12
N SER A 163 3.04 5.16 -2.24
CA SER A 163 3.78 5.23 -0.98
C SER A 163 3.41 4.09 -0.03
N VAL A 164 2.12 3.75 0.05
CA VAL A 164 1.62 2.60 0.81
C VAL A 164 2.18 1.28 0.28
N ILE A 165 2.22 1.10 -1.04
CA ILE A 165 2.82 -0.08 -1.68
C ILE A 165 4.29 -0.20 -1.28
N LEU A 166 5.08 0.87 -1.45
CA LEU A 166 6.51 0.87 -1.11
C LEU A 166 6.74 0.52 0.36
N TRP A 167 5.96 1.12 1.25
CA TRP A 167 6.05 0.86 2.69
C TRP A 167 5.73 -0.61 3.00
N LEU A 168 4.58 -1.12 2.57
CA LEU A 168 4.13 -2.48 2.88
C LEU A 168 5.03 -3.56 2.24
N VAL A 169 5.41 -3.37 0.97
CA VAL A 169 6.34 -4.27 0.29
C VAL A 169 7.71 -4.23 0.97
N GLY A 170 8.20 -3.06 1.36
CA GLY A 170 9.45 -2.92 2.12
C GLY A 170 9.41 -3.66 3.46
N ALA A 171 8.30 -3.54 4.19
CA ALA A 171 8.05 -4.25 5.44
C ALA A 171 8.00 -5.77 5.26
N PHE A 172 7.42 -6.24 4.16
CA PHE A 172 7.45 -7.66 3.81
C PHE A 172 8.86 -8.14 3.45
N TRP A 173 9.60 -7.33 2.69
CA TRP A 173 10.90 -7.71 2.13
C TRP A 173 12.04 -7.65 3.15
N ILE A 174 11.90 -6.87 4.21
CA ILE A 174 12.95 -6.71 5.22
C ILE A 174 13.31 -8.03 5.92
N ALA A 175 12.41 -9.02 5.92
CA ALA A 175 12.66 -10.37 6.41
C ALA A 175 13.62 -11.18 5.52
N ARG A 176 13.66 -10.89 4.21
CA ARG A 176 14.44 -11.64 3.22
C ARG A 176 15.71 -10.91 2.83
N VAL A 177 15.58 -9.63 2.49
CA VAL A 177 16.69 -8.77 2.07
C VAL A 177 16.58 -7.46 2.83
N ARG A 178 17.11 -7.46 4.06
CA ARG A 178 17.00 -6.35 5.01
C ARG A 178 17.29 -4.98 4.39
N ARG A 179 18.37 -4.87 3.59
CA ARG A 179 18.75 -3.61 2.93
C ARG A 179 17.71 -3.13 1.92
N VAL A 180 17.22 -4.01 1.04
CA VAL A 180 16.20 -3.67 0.05
C VAL A 180 14.89 -3.28 0.74
N GLY A 181 14.46 -4.07 1.73
CA GLY A 181 13.25 -3.75 2.50
C GLY A 181 13.36 -2.40 3.22
N SER A 182 14.51 -2.11 3.82
CA SER A 182 14.75 -0.83 4.49
C SER A 182 14.74 0.36 3.51
N ILE A 183 15.32 0.21 2.31
CA ILE A 183 15.29 1.27 1.29
C ILE A 183 13.86 1.56 0.84
N LEU A 184 13.05 0.53 0.60
CA LEU A 184 11.66 0.69 0.19
C LEU A 184 10.81 1.35 1.28
N ILE A 185 11.00 0.96 2.55
CA ILE A 185 10.36 1.64 3.69
C ILE A 185 10.79 3.10 3.74
N ALA A 186 12.10 3.39 3.61
CA ALA A 186 12.61 4.75 3.64
C ALA A 186 12.01 5.60 2.52
N LEU A 187 11.88 5.07 1.29
CA LEU A 187 11.26 5.78 0.18
C LEU A 187 9.77 6.04 0.41
N GLY A 188 9.00 5.01 0.76
CA GLY A 188 7.55 5.15 0.97
C GLY A 188 7.23 6.09 2.14
N THR A 189 7.95 5.94 3.25
CA THR A 189 7.78 6.82 4.41
C THR A 189 8.24 8.25 4.11
N PHE A 190 9.32 8.42 3.34
CA PHE A 190 9.80 9.73 2.89
C PHE A 190 8.73 10.52 2.15
N ILE A 191 8.10 9.90 1.16
CA ILE A 191 7.02 10.54 0.40
C ILE A 191 5.90 11.00 1.34
N VAL A 192 5.46 10.15 2.27
CA VAL A 192 4.38 10.48 3.21
C VAL A 192 4.73 11.68 4.11
N TRP A 193 5.87 11.65 4.80
CA TRP A 193 6.20 12.72 5.76
C TRP A 193 6.58 14.02 5.06
N TYR A 194 7.25 13.94 3.90
CA TYR A 194 7.56 15.11 3.09
C TYR A 194 6.29 15.76 2.56
N SER A 195 5.37 14.99 1.97
CA SER A 195 4.08 15.48 1.50
C SER A 195 3.29 16.14 2.63
N PHE A 196 3.28 15.55 3.83
CA PHE A 196 2.64 16.16 4.99
C PHE A 196 3.22 17.54 5.33
N ILE A 197 4.55 17.69 5.35
CA ILE A 197 5.19 18.99 5.61
C ILE A 197 4.79 20.00 4.53
N THR A 198 4.86 19.60 3.26
CA THR A 198 4.54 20.51 2.16
C THR A 198 3.09 20.97 2.16
N LEU A 199 2.15 20.09 2.55
CA LEU A 199 0.70 20.32 2.45
C LEU A 199 0.05 20.88 3.72
N HIS A 200 0.66 20.67 4.89
CA HIS A 200 0.03 21.00 6.17
C HIS A 200 0.88 21.88 7.08
N VAL A 201 2.17 22.07 6.77
CA VAL A 201 3.10 22.88 7.57
C VAL A 201 3.58 24.10 6.80
N VAL A 202 4.07 23.92 5.57
CA VAL A 202 4.66 25.01 4.77
C VAL A 202 3.59 25.78 4.00
N SER A 203 2.70 25.06 3.34
CA SER A 203 1.67 25.62 2.47
C SER A 203 0.46 24.69 2.44
N GLY A 204 -0.75 25.19 2.16
CA GLY A 204 -1.95 24.37 2.04
C GLY A 204 -2.81 24.34 3.31
N THR A 205 -3.54 23.25 3.53
CA THR A 205 -4.54 23.14 4.59
C THR A 205 -3.86 22.82 5.92
N SER A 206 -3.91 23.74 6.88
CA SER A 206 -3.35 23.50 8.21
C SER A 206 -4.06 22.38 8.97
N ILE A 207 -3.38 21.77 9.95
CA ILE A 207 -4.01 20.77 10.84
C ILE A 207 -5.21 21.33 11.60
N SER A 208 -5.20 22.62 11.95
CA SER A 208 -6.35 23.29 12.56
C SER A 208 -7.54 23.37 11.58
N ALA A 209 -7.28 23.60 10.30
CA ALA A 209 -8.32 23.61 9.26
C ALA A 209 -8.86 22.19 8.99
N ILE A 210 -8.03 21.14 9.08
CA ILE A 210 -8.49 19.75 9.07
C ILE A 210 -9.46 19.51 10.23
N ALA A 211 -9.07 19.94 11.43
CA ALA A 211 -9.89 19.75 12.62
C ALA A 211 -11.24 20.47 12.52
N SER A 212 -11.29 21.66 11.92
CA SER A 212 -12.54 22.42 11.75
C SER A 212 -13.43 21.85 10.64
N ASN A 213 -12.85 21.39 9.52
CA ASN A 213 -13.62 20.97 8.35
C ASN A 213 -14.02 19.48 8.38
N SER A 214 -13.09 18.62 8.80
CA SER A 214 -13.27 17.17 8.83
C SER A 214 -13.50 16.64 10.24
N GLY A 215 -13.02 17.35 11.26
CA GLY A 215 -13.14 16.97 12.68
C GLY A 215 -11.80 16.58 13.32
N PRO A 216 -11.72 16.57 14.67
CA PRO A 216 -10.46 16.38 15.40
C PRO A 216 -9.84 14.99 15.18
N VAL A 217 -10.66 13.96 14.92
CA VAL A 217 -10.18 12.60 14.64
C VAL A 217 -9.32 12.57 13.37
N TRP A 218 -9.72 13.27 12.32
CA TRP A 218 -8.99 13.33 11.06
C TRP A 218 -7.68 14.11 11.19
N ALA A 219 -7.69 15.20 11.97
CA ALA A 219 -6.46 15.91 12.32
C ALA A 219 -5.49 15.00 13.09
N GLY A 220 -6.01 14.19 14.01
CA GLY A 220 -5.25 13.17 14.73
C GLY A 220 -4.67 12.09 13.80
N ILE A 221 -5.45 11.61 12.83
CA ILE A 221 -4.98 10.63 11.82
C ILE A 221 -3.84 11.22 10.99
N ALA A 222 -3.98 12.47 10.50
CA ALA A 222 -2.96 13.14 9.72
C ALA A 222 -1.63 13.27 10.49
N LEU A 223 -1.71 13.71 11.76
CA LEU A 223 -0.54 13.80 12.64
C LEU A 223 0.08 12.44 12.95
N ALA A 224 -0.73 11.44 13.30
CA ALA A 224 -0.27 10.10 13.62
C ALA A 224 0.43 9.44 12.42
N MET A 225 -0.15 9.60 11.23
CA MET A 225 0.43 9.16 9.96
C MET A 225 1.83 9.77 9.76
N ALA A 226 1.95 11.09 9.87
CA ALA A 226 3.21 11.80 9.65
C ALA A 226 4.28 11.41 10.68
N ALA A 227 3.90 11.33 11.96
CA ALA A 227 4.80 10.90 13.03
C ALA A 227 5.29 9.46 12.83
N LEU A 228 4.39 8.55 12.45
CA LEU A 228 4.75 7.15 12.19
C LEU A 228 5.65 7.01 10.96
N ALA A 229 5.40 7.79 9.91
CA ALA A 229 6.23 7.84 8.72
C ALA A 229 7.64 8.36 9.06
N ALA A 230 7.76 9.46 9.80
CA ALA A 230 9.06 10.00 10.22
C ALA A 230 9.85 9.01 11.10
N ALA A 231 9.19 8.38 12.09
CA ALA A 231 9.83 7.36 12.93
C ALA A 231 10.29 6.15 12.11
N SER A 232 9.45 5.68 11.18
CA SER A 232 9.76 4.55 10.30
C SER A 232 10.89 4.86 9.32
N PHE A 233 10.96 6.10 8.83
CA PHE A 233 12.05 6.60 7.99
C PHE A 233 13.39 6.56 8.73
N ILE A 234 13.44 7.10 9.95
CA ILE A 234 14.65 7.09 10.79
C ILE A 234 15.07 5.66 11.10
N ALA A 235 14.14 4.80 11.50
CA ALA A 235 14.42 3.39 11.77
C ALA A 235 14.96 2.66 10.53
N ALA A 236 14.37 2.90 9.35
CA ALA A 236 14.83 2.32 8.10
C ALA A 236 16.24 2.78 7.72
N LEU A 237 16.56 4.07 7.89
CA LEU A 237 17.92 4.58 7.67
C LEU A 237 18.94 3.95 8.63
N ALA A 238 18.60 3.83 9.92
CA ALA A 238 19.45 3.16 10.89
C ALA A 238 19.74 1.70 10.46
N LEU A 239 18.72 0.99 9.95
CA LEU A 239 18.88 -0.37 9.46
C LEU A 239 19.73 -0.46 8.18
N VAL A 240 19.76 0.57 7.34
CA VAL A 240 20.66 0.65 6.17
C VAL A 240 22.11 0.91 6.60
N VAL A 241 22.31 1.80 7.57
CA VAL A 241 23.65 2.27 7.98
C VAL A 241 24.36 1.32 8.95
N GLU A 242 23.64 0.64 9.85
CA GLU A 242 24.20 -0.28 10.85
C GLU A 242 25.28 -1.25 10.32
N PRO A 243 25.08 -2.00 9.21
CA PRO A 243 26.09 -2.91 8.71
C PRO A 243 27.36 -2.21 8.18
N LEU A 244 27.27 -0.95 7.74
CA LEU A 244 28.43 -0.18 7.29
C LEU A 244 29.28 0.27 8.47
N VAL A 245 28.63 0.69 9.55
CA VAL A 245 29.31 1.11 10.79
C VAL A 245 29.98 -0.09 11.46
N ARG A 246 29.28 -1.22 11.64
CA ARG A 246 29.86 -2.43 12.25
C ARG A 246 31.11 -2.93 11.53
N ARG A 247 31.10 -2.95 10.18
CA ARG A 247 32.27 -3.34 9.39
C ARG A 247 33.47 -2.42 9.63
N GLN A 248 33.26 -1.12 9.74
CA GLN A 248 34.33 -0.17 10.05
C GLN A 248 34.90 -0.38 11.47
N SER A 249 34.02 -0.68 12.44
CA SER A 249 34.43 -1.00 13.81
C SER A 249 35.28 -2.27 13.87
N ASP A 250 34.86 -3.34 13.19
CA ASP A 250 35.58 -4.62 13.15
C ASP A 250 36.95 -4.48 12.47
N THR A 251 37.06 -3.66 11.42
CA THR A 251 38.35 -3.37 10.76
C THR A 251 39.30 -2.47 11.57
N ARG A 252 38.80 -1.77 12.60
CA ARG A 252 39.62 -0.87 13.44
C ARG A 252 40.13 -1.53 14.72
N LEU A 253 39.68 -2.75 15.03
CA LEU A 253 40.25 -3.53 16.12
C LEU A 253 41.59 -4.12 15.65
N PRO A 254 42.70 -3.92 16.37
CA PRO A 254 43.95 -4.59 16.05
C PRO A 254 43.72 -6.09 16.17
N SER A 255 44.03 -6.85 15.12
CA SER A 255 44.22 -8.29 15.20
C SER A 255 45.42 -8.55 16.11
N GLY A 256 45.17 -8.65 17.41
CA GLY A 256 46.19 -8.97 18.42
C GLY A 256 46.61 -10.44 18.34
N PRO A 257 47.88 -10.76 18.63
CA PRO A 257 48.40 -12.13 18.73
C PRO A 257 47.83 -12.90 19.93
#